data_AF-A0A9P5T9Y4-F1
#
_entry.id   AF-A0A9P5T9Y4-F1
#
_cell.length_a   1.000
_cell.length_b   1.000
_cell.length_c   1.000
_cell.angle_alpha   90.00
_cell.angle_beta   90.00
_cell.angle_gamma   90.00
#
_symmetry.space_group_name_H-M   'P 1'
#
loop_
_entity.id
_entity.type
_entity.pdbx_description
1 polymer ?
#
loop_
_entity_poly.entity_id
_entity_poly.type
_entity_poly.pdbx_seq_one_letter_code
_entity_poly.pdbx_strand_id
1 'polypeptide(L)'
;MDTSPTGSSDCLRQAIDDEINSSEESTRALKSRHNTLAFISCLPPETLAAIFSFLSPSAWDQEAGHLAQICVTHVCCQWHETALNHPCLWSHINFTVKPAAGLRAHLTV
;
A
#
# COMPACT_ATOMS: atom_id res chain seq x y z
N MET A 1 -14.39 -26.55 -39.02
CA MET A 1 -13.22 -26.52 -38.12
C MET A 1 -12.40 -25.32 -38.54
N ASP A 2 -12.68 -24.15 -37.99
CA ASP A 2 -11.97 -22.91 -38.32
C ASP A 2 -11.04 -22.55 -37.16
N THR A 3 -9.74 -22.63 -37.43
CA THR A 3 -8.67 -22.18 -36.53
C THR A 3 -8.39 -20.71 -36.80
N SER A 4 -8.88 -19.82 -35.94
CA SER A 4 -8.54 -18.39 -35.96
C SER A 4 -7.11 -18.14 -35.45
N PRO A 5 -6.40 -17.11 -35.97
CA PRO A 5 -5.03 -16.78 -35.61
C PRO A 5 -4.99 -15.89 -34.34
N THR A 6 -5.44 -16.40 -33.20
CA THR A 6 -5.49 -15.60 -31.95
C THR A 6 -4.11 -15.52 -31.27
N GLY A 7 -3.25 -16.52 -31.45
CA GLY A 7 -1.96 -16.60 -30.74
C GLY A 7 -0.91 -15.53 -31.11
N SER A 8 -1.04 -14.87 -32.27
CA SER A 8 -0.07 -13.84 -32.67
C SER A 8 -0.24 -12.53 -31.90
N SER A 9 -1.48 -12.10 -31.67
CA SER A 9 -1.76 -10.86 -30.92
C SER A 9 -1.48 -11.03 -29.43
N ASP A 10 -1.77 -12.21 -28.87
CA ASP A 10 -1.51 -12.50 -27.46
C ASP A 10 -0.01 -12.57 -27.16
N CYS A 11 0.79 -13.14 -28.07
CA CYS A 11 2.25 -13.15 -27.94
C CYS A 11 2.86 -11.74 -27.99
N LEU A 12 2.35 -10.87 -28.87
CA LEU A 12 2.79 -9.48 -28.93
C LEU A 12 2.43 -8.70 -27.67
N ARG A 13 1.23 -8.92 -27.11
CA ARG A 13 0.84 -8.32 -25.82
C ARG A 13 1.73 -8.79 -24.69
N GLN A 14 2.00 -10.09 -24.62
CA GLN A 14 2.87 -10.66 -23.61
C GLN A 14 4.30 -10.08 -23.68
N ALA A 15 4.85 -9.92 -24.89
CA ALA A 15 6.18 -9.34 -25.06
C ALA A 15 6.25 -7.88 -24.55
N ILE A 16 5.20 -7.09 -24.78
CA ILE A 16 5.08 -5.73 -24.24
C ILE A 16 4.96 -5.75 -22.71
N ASP A 17 4.14 -6.64 -22.16
CA ASP A 17 3.96 -6.78 -20.71
C ASP A 17 5.28 -7.20 -20.03
N ASP A 18 6.07 -8.08 -20.66
CA ASP A 18 7.39 -8.49 -20.18
C ASP A 18 8.40 -7.33 -20.20
N GLU A 19 8.37 -6.50 -21.26
CA GLU A 19 9.21 -5.29 -21.35
C GLU A 19 8.83 -4.24 -20.29
N ILE A 20 7.53 -4.05 -20.04
CA ILE A 20 7.01 -3.19 -18.97
C ILE A 20 7.50 -3.70 -17.61
N ASN A 21 7.34 -4.99 -17.33
CA ASN A 21 7.74 -5.61 -16.07
C ASN A 21 9.25 -5.45 -15.81
N SER A 22 10.08 -5.68 -16.84
CA SER A 22 11.53 -5.49 -16.76
C SER A 22 11.92 -4.03 -16.46
N SER A 23 11.23 -3.08 -17.10
CA SER A 23 11.44 -1.64 -16.88
C SER A 23 10.99 -1.21 -15.48
N GLU A 24 9.88 -1.76 -14.99
CA GLU A 24 9.39 -1.51 -13.64
C GLU A 24 10.34 -2.08 -12.58
N GLU A 25 10.88 -3.28 -12.78
CA GLU A 25 11.85 -3.87 -11.86
C GLU A 25 13.10 -3.00 -11.73
N SER A 26 13.63 -2.52 -12.85
CA SER A 26 14.74 -1.57 -12.89
C SER A 26 14.41 -0.27 -12.13
N THR A 27 13.20 0.24 -12.33
CA THR A 27 12.72 1.44 -11.62
C THR A 27 12.57 1.20 -10.12
N ARG A 28 12.04 0.05 -9.70
CA ARG A 28 11.89 -0.35 -8.29
C ARG A 28 13.27 -0.47 -7.63
N ALA A 29 14.25 -1.07 -8.31
CA ALA A 29 15.61 -1.18 -7.81
C ALA A 29 16.28 0.19 -7.60
N LEU A 30 16.14 1.10 -8.57
CA LEU A 30 16.67 2.48 -8.44
C LEU A 30 15.99 3.25 -7.32
N LYS A 31 14.67 3.16 -7.18
CA LYS A 31 13.91 3.77 -6.07
C LYS A 31 14.35 3.19 -4.73
N SER A 32 14.54 1.88 -4.63
CA SER A 32 15.03 1.22 -3.42
C SER A 32 16.38 1.79 -3.00
N ARG A 33 17.36 1.84 -3.92
CA ARG A 33 18.67 2.43 -3.67
C ARG A 33 18.61 3.93 -3.35
N HIS A 34 17.71 4.68 -3.98
CA HIS A 34 17.52 6.09 -3.62
C HIS A 34 16.97 6.25 -2.20
N ASN A 35 16.03 5.40 -1.81
CA ASN A 35 15.46 5.43 -0.47
C ASN A 35 16.50 5.12 0.61
N THR A 36 17.49 4.25 0.35
CA THR A 36 18.59 4.03 1.30
C THR A 36 19.48 5.25 1.54
N LEU A 37 19.39 6.28 0.69
CA LEU A 37 20.08 7.57 0.88
C LEU A 37 19.25 8.55 1.73
N ALA A 38 17.97 8.28 1.93
CA ALA A 38 17.12 9.12 2.77
C ALA A 38 17.50 8.94 4.25
N PHE A 39 17.63 10.04 4.99
CA PHE A 39 18.01 10.01 6.40
C PHE A 39 17.10 9.11 7.26
N ILE A 40 15.80 9.10 6.95
CA ILE A 40 14.81 8.27 7.64
C ILE A 40 15.01 6.77 7.42
N SER A 41 15.60 6.36 6.30
CA SER A 41 15.92 4.96 6.01
C SER A 41 17.15 4.45 6.74
N CYS A 42 17.96 5.33 7.32
CA CYS A 42 19.08 4.97 8.20
C CYS A 42 18.64 4.65 9.64
N LEU A 43 17.37 4.90 9.98
CA LEU A 43 16.86 4.59 11.31
C LEU A 43 16.70 3.07 11.48
N PRO A 44 16.98 2.54 12.69
CA PRO A 44 16.65 1.16 13.02
C PRO A 44 15.15 0.88 12.85
N PRO A 45 14.77 -0.34 12.45
CA PRO A 45 13.36 -0.73 12.29
C PRO A 45 12.50 -0.44 13.52
N GLU A 46 13.05 -0.59 14.73
CA GLU A 46 12.36 -0.31 16.00
C GLU A 46 12.05 1.18 16.16
N THR A 47 12.95 2.05 15.72
CA THR A 47 12.76 3.50 15.77
C THR A 47 11.71 3.94 14.76
N LEU A 48 11.74 3.37 13.54
CA LEU A 48 10.70 3.58 12.54
C LEU A 48 9.33 3.11 13.02
N ALA A 49 9.26 1.92 13.63
CA ALA A 49 8.01 1.40 14.20
C ALA A 49 7.50 2.27 15.35
N ALA A 50 8.37 2.77 16.23
CA ALA A 50 8.00 3.74 17.25
C ALA A 50 7.42 5.02 16.64
N ILE A 51 8.01 5.52 15.54
CA ILE A 51 7.45 6.66 14.80
C ILE A 51 6.06 6.34 14.23
N PHE A 52 5.90 5.17 13.60
CA PHE A 52 4.61 4.74 13.05
C PHE A 52 3.54 4.57 14.12
N SER A 53 3.90 4.27 15.37
CA SER A 53 2.95 4.13 16.47
C SER A 53 2.22 5.44 16.79
N PHE A 54 2.81 6.60 16.50
CA PHE A 54 2.15 7.90 16.64
C PHE A 54 1.06 8.16 15.58
N LEU A 55 1.04 7.37 14.50
CA LEU A 55 -0.01 7.42 13.47
C LEU A 55 -1.26 6.62 13.89
N SER A 56 -1.19 5.92 15.01
CA SER A 56 -2.31 5.14 15.52
C SER A 56 -3.55 6.02 15.79
N PRO A 57 -4.76 5.52 15.49
CA PRO A 57 -6.05 6.18 15.72
C PRO A 57 -6.30 6.73 17.15
N SER A 58 -5.48 6.38 18.13
CA SER A 58 -5.57 6.97 19.47
C SER A 58 -5.08 8.42 19.53
N ALA A 59 -4.31 8.89 18.54
CA ALA A 59 -3.67 10.19 18.57
C ALA A 59 -4.39 11.28 17.74
N TRP A 60 -5.16 10.90 16.72
CA TRP A 60 -5.89 11.78 15.79
C TRP A 60 -7.20 11.08 15.40
N ASP A 61 -8.19 11.82 14.85
CA ASP A 61 -9.47 11.29 14.37
C ASP A 61 -9.38 9.81 13.92
N GLN A 62 -10.21 8.93 14.50
CA GLN A 62 -10.12 7.49 14.26
C GLN A 62 -10.16 7.13 12.77
N GLU A 63 -10.83 7.92 11.92
CA GLU A 63 -10.82 7.68 10.47
C GLU A 63 -9.45 7.96 9.83
N ALA A 64 -8.75 9.01 10.26
CA ALA A 64 -7.48 9.45 9.68
C ALA A 64 -6.30 8.56 10.09
N GLY A 65 -6.30 8.07 11.34
CA GLY A 65 -5.20 7.22 11.85
C GLY A 65 -5.06 5.88 11.10
N HIS A 66 -6.16 5.26 10.69
CA HIS A 66 -6.14 3.95 10.01
C HIS A 66 -5.60 4.07 8.59
N LEU A 67 -6.03 5.12 7.89
CA LEU A 67 -5.50 5.41 6.56
C LEU A 67 -4.01 5.74 6.66
N ALA A 68 -3.57 6.45 7.70
CA ALA A 68 -2.15 6.74 7.91
C ALA A 68 -1.31 5.47 8.13
N GLN A 69 -1.79 4.52 8.93
CA GLN A 69 -1.12 3.22 9.13
C GLN A 69 -1.01 2.40 7.83
N ILE A 70 -2.05 2.40 6.99
CA ILE A 70 -1.99 1.75 5.69
C ILE A 70 -1.04 2.50 4.76
N CYS A 71 -1.10 3.83 4.72
CA CYS A 71 -0.24 4.67 3.89
C CYS A 71 1.25 4.42 4.13
N VAL A 72 1.70 4.23 5.39
CA VAL A 72 3.12 3.95 5.66
C VAL A 72 3.59 2.64 5.04
N THR A 73 2.72 1.65 4.86
CA THR A 73 3.07 0.39 4.19
C THR A 73 3.28 0.54 2.69
N HIS A 74 2.83 1.65 2.09
CA HIS A 74 2.93 1.90 0.65
C HIS A 74 4.06 2.84 0.25
N VAL A 75 4.87 3.34 1.19
CA VAL A 75 5.96 4.28 0.91
C VAL A 75 7.12 3.59 0.19
N CYS A 76 7.66 2.52 0.78
CA CYS A 76 8.73 1.70 0.19
C CYS A 76 8.76 0.31 0.83
N CYS A 77 9.54 -0.61 0.25
CA CYS A 77 9.69 -1.98 0.76
C CYS A 77 10.16 -2.03 2.22
N GLN A 78 11.11 -1.17 2.61
CA GLN A 78 11.62 -1.11 3.99
C GLN A 78 10.51 -0.71 4.99
N TRP A 79 9.68 0.28 4.63
CA TRP A 79 8.59 0.73 5.50
C TRP A 79 7.47 -0.30 5.57
N HIS A 80 7.14 -0.92 4.43
CA HIS A 80 6.23 -2.06 4.35
C HIS A 80 6.66 -3.19 5.29
N GLU A 81 7.89 -3.66 5.17
CA GLU A 81 8.44 -4.73 6.02
C GLU A 81 8.47 -4.31 7.49
N THR A 82 8.93 -3.10 7.80
CA THR A 82 9.00 -2.60 9.19
C THR A 82 7.61 -2.55 9.81
N ALA A 83 6.63 -2.00 9.10
CA ALA A 83 5.27 -1.86 9.60
C ALA A 83 4.59 -3.23 9.81
N LEU A 84 4.72 -4.16 8.86
CA LEU A 84 4.12 -5.50 8.98
C LEU A 84 4.76 -6.35 10.09
N ASN A 85 6.06 -6.19 10.33
CA ASN A 85 6.77 -6.93 11.39
C ASN A 85 6.53 -6.39 12.80
N HIS A 86 5.74 -5.32 12.97
CA HIS A 86 5.41 -4.73 14.27
C HIS A 86 3.90 -4.84 14.57
N PRO A 87 3.44 -5.94 15.19
CA PRO A 87 2.01 -6.19 15.45
C PRO A 87 1.30 -5.09 16.25
N CYS A 88 2.02 -4.32 17.06
CA CYS A 88 1.46 -3.21 17.82
C CYS A 88 0.86 -2.10 16.94
N LEU A 89 1.31 -1.96 15.69
CA LEU A 89 0.74 -1.01 14.73
C LEU A 89 -0.65 -1.44 14.25
N TRP A 90 -0.96 -2.73 14.33
CA TRP A 90 -2.19 -3.33 13.79
C TRP A 90 -3.14 -3.82 14.90
N SER A 91 -2.84 -3.52 16.16
CA SER A 91 -3.65 -4.00 17.29
C SER A 91 -5.04 -3.35 17.36
N HIS A 92 -5.23 -2.20 16.69
CA HIS A 92 -6.48 -1.46 16.67
C HIS A 92 -6.89 -1.17 15.22
N ILE A 93 -7.67 -2.08 14.62
CA ILE A 93 -8.25 -1.91 13.28
C ILE A 93 -9.77 -1.70 13.42
N ASN A 94 -10.24 -0.54 12.97
CA ASN A 94 -11.63 -0.12 12.99
C ASN A 94 -12.16 -0.38 11.59
N PHE A 95 -13.06 -1.34 11.47
CA PHE A 95 -13.78 -1.62 10.24
C PHE A 95 -15.00 -0.71 10.11
N THR A 96 -14.90 0.54 10.56
CA THR A 96 -16.03 1.48 10.51
C THR A 96 -16.41 1.70 9.07
N VAL A 97 -17.42 0.96 8.62
CA VAL A 97 -18.07 1.16 7.33
C VAL A 97 -18.76 2.50 7.45
N LYS A 98 -18.21 3.52 6.79
CA LYS A 98 -18.90 4.80 6.63
C LYS A 98 -20.25 4.47 5.97
N PRO A 99 -21.40 4.75 6.62
CA PRO A 99 -22.65 4.68 5.91
C PRO A 99 -22.52 5.62 4.73
N ALA A 100 -22.77 5.14 3.51
CA ALA A 100 -22.85 6.00 2.35
C ALA A 100 -23.79 7.16 2.74
N ALA A 101 -23.27 8.39 2.67
CA ALA A 101 -24.02 9.60 2.99
C ALA A 101 -25.22 9.67 2.02
N GLY A 102 -26.34 9.08 2.42
CA GLY A 102 -27.45 8.78 1.52
C GLY A 102 -28.57 7.94 2.13
N LEU A 103 -28.32 7.11 3.14
CA LEU A 103 -29.39 6.38 3.84
C LEU A 103 -29.90 7.16 5.08
N ARG A 104 -30.40 8.37 4.84
CA ARG A 104 -31.35 9.02 5.75
C ARG A 104 -32.67 9.26 5.01
N ALA A 105 -33.26 8.17 4.51
CA ALA A 105 -34.65 8.18 4.06
C ALA A 105 -35.55 7.63 5.17
N HIS A 106 -36.08 8.56 5.97
CA HIS A 106 -37.50 8.63 6.27
C HIS A 106 -38.16 7.37 6.88
N LEU A 107 -37.92 7.12 8.17
CA LEU A 107 -38.88 6.39 9.00
C LEU A 107 -39.10 7.15 10.31
N THR A 108 -39.96 8.15 10.24
CA THR A 108 -40.73 8.63 11.40
C THR A 108 -42.15 8.12 11.17
N VAL A 109 -42.58 7.20 12.03
CA VAL A 109 -43.99 6.78 12.19
C VAL A 109 -44.72 7.86 12.97
#